data_AF-A0A916IFH3-F1
#
_entry.id   AF-A0A916IFH3-F1
#
_cell.length_a   1.000
_cell.length_b   1.000
_cell.length_c   1.000
_cell.angle_alpha   90.00
_cell.angle_beta   90.00
_cell.angle_gamma   90.00
#
_symmetry.space_group_name_H-M   'P 1'
#
loop_
_entity.id
_entity.type
_entity.pdbx_description
1 polymer ?
#
loop_
_entity_poly.entity_id
_entity_poly.type
_entity_poly.pdbx_seq_one_letter_code
_entity_poly.pdbx_strand_id
1 'polypeptide(L)'
;MKPLGMMTTLAAALALAACDSRDDAATAGQKVDQTVASARTAAAEVKQSAQQGLSEAAQATQEKSEVVAQKVGDAALTAAIKAGIAKDPELSALRINVDTKDGHVSLYGSAPSDAARQRAQAIALAENGVTGVDNQLAIETK
;
A
#
# COMPACT_ATOMS: atom_id res chain seq x y z
N MET A 1 48.25 -16.85 14.00
CA MET A 1 48.09 -15.38 14.15
C MET A 1 46.77 -15.18 14.90
N LYS A 2 46.80 -15.12 16.24
CA LYS A 2 46.69 -13.91 17.09
C LYS A 2 45.27 -13.26 17.02
N PRO A 3 44.76 -12.74 18.15
CA PRO A 3 43.73 -13.36 18.99
C PRO A 3 42.58 -12.36 19.26
N LEU A 4 41.95 -12.43 20.44
CA LEU A 4 41.15 -11.37 21.09
C LEU A 4 39.67 -11.43 20.72
N GLY A 5 38.70 -11.59 21.61
CA GLY A 5 38.66 -11.35 23.06
C GLY A 5 37.32 -10.64 23.37
N MET A 6 36.75 -10.95 24.53
CA MET A 6 35.55 -10.34 25.17
C MET A 6 34.19 -10.83 24.62
N MET A 7 33.42 -11.69 25.29
CA MET A 7 32.95 -11.67 26.69
C MET A 7 32.09 -10.44 26.99
N THR A 8 30.76 -10.59 27.00
CA THR A 8 29.90 -10.37 28.18
C THR A 8 28.41 -10.35 27.79
N THR A 9 27.69 -11.35 28.28
CA THR A 9 26.24 -11.37 28.45
C THR A 9 25.82 -10.36 29.52
N LEU A 10 24.79 -9.52 29.30
CA LEU A 10 23.94 -9.08 30.40
C LEU A 10 22.59 -8.48 29.96
N ALA A 11 21.54 -9.21 30.34
CA ALA A 11 20.24 -8.79 30.88
C ALA A 11 19.38 -7.73 30.16
N ALA A 12 18.14 -8.16 29.91
CA ALA A 12 16.96 -7.34 29.72
C ALA A 12 16.66 -6.41 30.91
N ALA A 13 16.05 -5.25 30.63
CA ALA A 13 15.07 -4.63 31.51
C ALA A 13 14.14 -3.71 30.71
N LEU A 14 12.93 -4.21 30.41
CA LEU A 14 11.74 -3.37 30.30
C LEU A 14 11.55 -2.68 31.66
N ALA A 15 11.47 -1.36 31.69
CA ALA A 15 10.87 -0.65 32.81
C ALA A 15 10.04 0.52 32.28
N LEU A 16 8.76 0.23 32.06
CA LEU A 16 7.70 1.21 31.93
C LEU A 16 7.18 1.52 33.35
N ALA A 17 6.97 2.80 33.62
CA ALA A 17 6.18 3.38 34.71
C ALA A 17 6.78 3.35 36.14
N ALA A 18 7.09 4.55 36.66
CA ALA A 18 6.45 5.07 37.87
C ALA A 18 6.76 6.57 38.04
N CYS A 19 5.71 7.37 38.16
CA CYS A 19 5.76 8.74 38.68
C CYS A 19 6.05 8.73 40.19
N ASP A 20 6.81 9.72 40.68
CA ASP A 20 6.39 10.71 41.71
C ASP A 20 7.52 11.14 42.69
N SER A 21 7.59 12.47 42.88
CA SER A 21 8.14 13.27 44.00
C SER A 21 9.66 13.27 44.32
N ARG A 22 10.41 14.33 44.01
CA ARG A 22 10.54 15.67 44.67
C ARG A 22 11.70 15.71 45.66
N ASP A 23 12.78 16.41 45.30
CA ASP A 23 13.44 17.42 46.14
C ASP A 23 14.45 18.21 45.28
N ASP A 24 14.09 19.44 44.90
CA ASP A 24 14.99 20.40 44.25
C ASP A 24 14.75 21.77 44.89
N ALA A 25 15.44 22.02 46.01
CA ALA A 25 15.60 23.36 46.55
C ALA A 25 16.81 24.03 45.87
N ALA A 26 16.61 24.65 44.71
CA ALA A 26 17.54 25.68 44.22
C ALA A 26 16.88 26.62 43.20
N THR A 27 17.13 27.90 43.41
CA THR A 27 16.36 29.09 43.03
C THR A 27 16.49 29.52 41.56
N ALA A 28 15.50 30.31 41.13
CA ALA A 28 15.07 30.61 39.76
C ALA A 28 16.01 31.44 38.87
N GLY A 29 17.33 31.41 39.05
CA GLY A 29 18.28 32.25 38.29
C GLY A 29 19.18 31.51 37.29
N GLN A 30 19.46 30.22 37.49
CA GLN A 30 20.55 29.52 36.78
C GLN A 30 20.12 28.48 35.73
N LYS A 31 18.81 28.27 35.50
CA LYS A 31 18.31 27.24 34.56
C LYS A 31 18.08 27.74 33.12
N VAL A 32 18.37 29.01 32.79
CA VAL A 32 18.15 29.55 31.43
C VAL A 32 19.39 29.42 30.54
N ASP A 33 20.60 29.56 31.09
CA ASP A 33 21.83 29.47 30.28
C ASP A 33 22.22 28.04 29.90
N GLN A 34 21.91 27.05 30.74
CA GLN A 34 22.18 25.63 30.45
C GLN A 34 21.17 25.01 29.47
N THR A 35 19.98 25.59 29.34
CA THR A 35 18.93 25.06 28.46
C THR A 35 19.11 25.50 27.00
N VAL A 36 19.69 26.67 26.73
CA VAL A 36 19.98 27.11 25.34
C VAL A 36 21.20 26.40 24.73
N ALA A 37 22.23 26.11 25.53
CA ALA A 37 23.42 25.40 25.05
C ALA A 37 23.13 23.91 24.79
N SER A 38 22.36 23.26 25.67
CA SER A 38 21.96 21.85 25.54
C SER A 38 20.86 21.63 24.50
N ALA A 39 20.06 22.66 24.18
CA ALA A 39 19.05 22.60 23.13
C ALA A 39 19.65 22.65 21.71
N ARG A 40 20.86 23.20 21.51
CA ARG A 40 21.51 23.21 20.19
C ARG A 40 22.13 21.87 19.81
N THR A 41 22.64 21.10 20.78
CA THR A 41 23.22 19.77 20.54
C THR A 41 22.17 18.67 20.55
N ALA A 42 21.10 18.77 21.35
CA ALA A 42 19.99 17.81 21.28
C ALA A 42 19.08 17.99 20.03
N ALA A 43 18.95 19.22 19.51
CA ALA A 43 18.19 19.46 18.27
C ALA A 43 18.93 19.01 16.99
N ALA A 44 20.24 18.76 17.06
CA ALA A 44 21.01 18.23 15.94
C ALA A 44 20.85 16.70 15.80
N GLU A 45 20.70 15.96 16.90
CA GLU A 45 20.59 14.49 16.88
C GLU A 45 19.14 13.99 16.71
N VAL A 46 18.14 14.78 17.14
CA VAL A 46 16.72 14.46 16.93
C VAL A 46 16.32 14.57 15.45
N LYS A 47 17.05 15.34 14.63
CA LYS A 47 16.75 15.48 13.20
C LYS A 47 17.02 14.20 12.39
N GLN A 48 18.01 13.39 12.77
CA GLN A 48 18.40 12.22 11.97
C GLN A 48 17.53 10.99 12.26
N SER A 49 17.09 10.80 13.51
CA SER A 49 16.27 9.64 13.92
C SER A 49 14.77 9.87 13.75
N ALA A 50 14.30 11.13 13.85
CA ALA A 50 12.90 11.46 13.58
C ALA A 50 12.57 11.49 12.08
N GLN A 51 13.57 11.72 11.20
CA GLN A 51 13.37 11.63 9.75
C GLN A 51 13.26 10.18 9.27
N GLN A 52 13.98 9.24 9.88
CA GLN A 52 13.96 7.82 9.47
C GLN A 52 12.65 7.09 9.86
N GLY A 53 12.06 7.40 11.02
CA GLY A 53 10.77 6.83 11.42
C GLY A 53 9.56 7.44 10.68
N LEU A 54 9.66 8.70 10.25
CA LEU A 54 8.59 9.35 9.47
C LEU A 54 8.64 8.96 7.99
N SER A 55 9.82 8.69 7.42
CA SER A 55 9.91 8.23 6.02
C SER A 55 9.30 6.85 5.82
N GLU A 56 9.47 5.91 6.76
CA GLU A 56 8.86 4.58 6.65
C GLU A 56 7.34 4.62 6.87
N ALA A 57 6.86 5.44 7.82
CA ALA A 57 5.44 5.60 8.08
C ALA A 57 4.70 6.44 7.00
N ALA A 58 5.37 7.44 6.41
CA ALA A 58 4.82 8.26 5.33
C ALA A 58 4.90 7.55 3.97
N GLN A 59 5.98 6.82 3.67
CA GLN A 59 6.10 6.02 2.44
C GLN A 59 5.13 4.83 2.47
N ALA A 60 5.01 4.13 3.60
CA ALA A 60 4.00 3.09 3.75
C ALA A 60 2.56 3.64 3.68
N THR A 61 2.34 4.93 3.95
CA THR A 61 1.03 5.58 3.79
C THR A 61 0.78 6.02 2.35
N GLN A 62 1.77 6.58 1.66
CA GLN A 62 1.65 7.01 0.26
C GLN A 62 1.49 5.81 -0.68
N GLU A 63 2.34 4.79 -0.56
CA GLU A 63 2.26 3.60 -1.40
C GLU A 63 0.94 2.84 -1.17
N LYS A 64 0.49 2.72 0.09
CA LYS A 64 -0.82 2.10 0.37
C LYS A 64 -1.98 2.93 -0.15
N SER A 65 -1.86 4.26 -0.15
CA SER A 65 -2.91 5.15 -0.68
C SER A 65 -3.02 5.01 -2.20
N GLU A 66 -1.90 4.93 -2.91
CA GLU A 66 -1.86 4.70 -4.36
C GLU A 66 -2.41 3.31 -4.72
N VAL A 67 -1.99 2.26 -4.00
CA VAL A 67 -2.50 0.89 -4.21
C VAL A 67 -4.01 0.82 -3.94
N VAL A 68 -4.52 1.52 -2.93
CA VAL A 68 -5.96 1.57 -2.65
C VAL A 68 -6.70 2.34 -3.76
N ALA A 69 -6.18 3.48 -4.20
CA ALA A 69 -6.77 4.25 -5.30
C ALA A 69 -6.81 3.44 -6.60
N GLN A 70 -5.74 2.71 -6.91
CA GLN A 70 -5.66 1.79 -8.04
C GLN A 70 -6.69 0.66 -7.93
N LYS A 71 -6.78 -0.02 -6.78
CA LYS A 71 -7.78 -1.08 -6.57
C LYS A 71 -9.22 -0.59 -6.70
N VAL A 72 -9.51 0.62 -6.25
CA VAL A 72 -10.83 1.23 -6.43
C VAL A 72 -11.09 1.53 -7.91
N GLY A 73 -10.09 2.05 -8.62
CA GLY A 73 -10.15 2.23 -10.08
C GLY A 73 -10.40 0.93 -10.83
N ASP A 74 -9.66 -0.13 -10.51
CA ASP A 74 -9.81 -1.46 -11.12
C ASP A 74 -11.19 -2.07 -10.84
N ALA A 75 -11.72 -1.88 -9.63
CA ALA A 75 -13.06 -2.34 -9.28
C ALA A 75 -14.14 -1.59 -10.08
N ALA A 76 -13.98 -0.27 -10.25
CA ALA A 76 -14.87 0.53 -11.08
C ALA A 76 -14.80 0.10 -12.56
N LEU A 77 -13.59 -0.17 -13.07
CA LEU A 77 -13.38 -0.66 -14.42
C LEU A 77 -14.04 -2.03 -14.64
N THR A 78 -13.83 -2.95 -13.70
CA THR A 78 -14.46 -4.27 -13.69
C THR A 78 -15.99 -4.16 -13.73
N ALA A 79 -16.56 -3.25 -12.94
CA ALA A 79 -18.00 -3.02 -12.90
C ALA A 79 -18.52 -2.44 -14.23
N ALA A 80 -17.81 -1.49 -14.83
CA ALA A 80 -18.16 -0.90 -16.12
C ALA A 80 -18.16 -1.95 -17.23
N ILE A 81 -17.10 -2.77 -17.32
CA ILE A 81 -16.98 -3.84 -18.30
C ILE A 81 -18.11 -4.87 -18.12
N LYS A 82 -18.36 -5.32 -16.88
CA LYS A 82 -19.47 -6.25 -16.58
C LYS A 82 -20.82 -5.66 -16.99
N ALA A 83 -21.04 -4.37 -16.76
CA ALA A 83 -22.24 -3.68 -17.19
C ALA A 83 -22.35 -3.60 -18.73
N GLY A 84 -21.24 -3.36 -19.43
CA GLY A 84 -21.19 -3.38 -20.90
C GLY A 84 -21.55 -4.75 -21.47
N ILE A 85 -20.95 -5.81 -20.92
CA ILE A 85 -21.25 -7.20 -21.29
C ILE A 85 -22.73 -7.54 -21.01
N ALA A 86 -23.26 -7.12 -19.85
CA ALA A 86 -24.66 -7.37 -19.50
C ALA A 86 -25.67 -6.60 -20.37
N LYS A 87 -25.25 -5.50 -21.00
CA LYS A 87 -26.08 -4.74 -21.95
C LYS A 87 -26.05 -5.35 -23.36
N ASP A 88 -25.03 -6.12 -23.70
CA ASP A 88 -24.93 -6.79 -24.99
C ASP A 88 -25.88 -8.00 -25.01
N PRO A 89 -26.88 -8.05 -25.91
CA PRO A 89 -27.86 -9.14 -25.94
C PRO A 89 -27.23 -10.51 -26.26
N GLU A 90 -26.10 -10.54 -26.95
CA GLU A 90 -25.40 -11.78 -27.31
C GLU A 90 -24.44 -12.26 -26.22
N LEU A 91 -24.06 -11.38 -25.27
CA LEU A 91 -23.17 -11.73 -24.17
C LEU A 91 -23.86 -11.77 -22.80
N SER A 92 -24.99 -11.09 -22.62
CA SER A 92 -25.72 -10.98 -21.36
C SER A 92 -26.20 -12.32 -20.79
N ALA A 93 -26.47 -13.30 -21.65
CA ALA A 93 -26.84 -14.66 -21.26
C ALA A 93 -25.62 -15.53 -20.87
N LEU A 94 -24.40 -15.06 -21.13
CA LEU A 94 -23.17 -15.82 -20.93
C LEU A 94 -22.62 -15.62 -19.52
N ARG A 95 -22.03 -16.68 -18.97
CA ARG A 95 -21.27 -16.63 -17.72
C ARG A 95 -19.85 -16.17 -18.01
N ILE A 96 -19.67 -14.86 -18.15
CA ILE A 96 -18.35 -14.22 -18.32
C ILE A 96 -17.92 -13.61 -16.98
N ASN A 97 -16.74 -14.02 -16.50
CA ASN A 97 -16.07 -13.41 -15.38
C ASN A 97 -15.08 -12.35 -15.90
N VAL A 98 -15.02 -11.24 -15.18
CA VAL A 98 -14.12 -10.12 -15.49
C VAL A 98 -13.36 -9.82 -14.22
N ASP A 99 -12.05 -9.80 -14.33
CA ASP A 99 -11.11 -9.39 -13.30
C ASP A 99 -10.20 -8.31 -13.87
N THR A 100 -9.93 -7.26 -13.10
CA THR A 100 -9.04 -6.17 -13.49
C THR A 100 -7.98 -5.99 -12.43
N LYS A 101 -6.73 -5.80 -12.87
CA LYS A 101 -5.62 -5.49 -11.99
C LYS A 101 -4.66 -4.53 -12.68
N ASP A 102 -4.44 -3.38 -12.05
CA ASP A 102 -3.52 -2.35 -12.52
C ASP A 102 -3.84 -1.92 -13.97
N GLY A 103 -5.14 -1.80 -14.30
CA GLY A 103 -5.63 -1.50 -15.65
C GLY A 103 -5.58 -2.66 -16.66
N HIS A 104 -5.02 -3.82 -16.29
CA HIS A 104 -5.02 -5.01 -17.12
C HIS A 104 -6.27 -5.86 -16.83
N VAL A 105 -7.06 -6.11 -17.85
CA VAL A 105 -8.32 -6.85 -17.75
C VAL A 105 -8.09 -8.29 -18.17
N SER A 106 -8.68 -9.22 -17.44
CA SER A 106 -8.74 -10.63 -17.80
C SER A 106 -10.19 -11.11 -17.89
N LEU A 107 -10.52 -11.75 -19.01
CA LEU A 107 -11.84 -12.28 -19.30
C LEU A 107 -11.82 -13.81 -19.24
N TYR A 108 -12.71 -14.39 -18.44
CA TYR A 108 -12.79 -15.84 -18.22
C TYR A 108 -14.22 -16.35 -18.38
N GLY A 109 -14.38 -17.64 -18.69
CA GLY A 109 -15.69 -18.29 -18.84
C GLY A 109 -15.86 -18.93 -20.21
N SER A 110 -17.11 -19.03 -20.66
CA SER A 110 -17.49 -19.71 -21.91
C SER A 110 -18.15 -18.75 -22.88
N ALA A 111 -17.74 -18.83 -24.15
CA ALA A 111 -18.34 -18.10 -25.27
C ALA A 111 -18.87 -19.10 -26.32
N PRO A 112 -20.06 -18.87 -26.91
CA PRO A 112 -20.65 -19.78 -27.88
C PRO A 112 -19.99 -19.72 -29.27
N SER A 113 -19.17 -18.69 -29.52
CA SER A 113 -18.49 -18.48 -30.80
C SER A 113 -17.28 -17.59 -30.65
N ASP A 114 -16.40 -17.62 -31.66
CA ASP A 114 -15.27 -16.69 -31.74
C ASP A 114 -15.73 -15.22 -31.84
N ALA A 115 -16.84 -14.97 -32.53
CA ALA A 115 -17.41 -13.63 -32.63
C ALA A 115 -17.84 -13.08 -31.26
N ALA A 116 -18.48 -13.91 -30.42
CA ALA A 116 -18.84 -13.53 -29.06
C ALA A 116 -17.59 -13.24 -28.21
N ARG A 117 -16.55 -14.07 -28.34
CA ARG A 117 -15.26 -13.87 -27.69
C ARG A 117 -14.61 -12.54 -28.08
N GLN A 118 -14.58 -12.21 -29.37
CA GLN A 118 -14.03 -10.94 -29.87
C GLN A 118 -14.86 -9.73 -29.40
N ARG A 119 -16.19 -9.84 -29.36
CA ARG A 119 -17.04 -8.76 -28.85
C ARG A 119 -16.80 -8.47 -27.37
N ALA A 120 -16.64 -9.49 -26.54
CA ALA A 120 -16.32 -9.30 -25.12
C ALA A 120 -14.99 -8.55 -24.95
N GLN A 121 -13.98 -8.87 -25.78
CA GLN A 121 -12.71 -8.15 -25.80
C GLN A 121 -12.87 -6.70 -26.27
N ALA A 122 -13.68 -6.45 -27.30
CA ALA A 122 -13.93 -5.10 -27.80
C ALA A 122 -14.62 -4.21 -26.75
N ILE A 123 -15.58 -4.76 -26.00
CA ILE A 123 -16.25 -4.05 -24.90
C ILE A 123 -15.24 -3.71 -23.81
N ALA A 124 -14.38 -4.65 -23.42
CA ALA A 124 -13.35 -4.39 -22.43
C ALA A 124 -12.37 -3.29 -22.90
N LEU A 125 -11.88 -3.36 -24.14
CA LEU A 125 -10.96 -2.36 -24.70
C LEU A 125 -11.58 -0.97 -24.87
N ALA A 126 -12.91 -0.86 -24.94
CA ALA A 126 -13.59 0.43 -25.07
C ALA A 126 -13.63 1.23 -23.76
N GLU A 127 -13.39 0.59 -22.62
CA GLU A 127 -13.43 1.25 -21.32
C GLU A 127 -12.16 2.08 -21.07
N ASN A 128 -12.35 3.28 -20.53
CA ASN A 128 -11.25 4.22 -20.28
C ASN A 128 -10.41 3.74 -19.08
N GLY A 129 -9.10 3.61 -19.30
CA GLY A 129 -8.15 3.14 -18.28
C GLY A 129 -7.73 1.67 -18.45
N VAL A 130 -8.28 0.96 -19.44
CA VAL A 130 -7.77 -0.36 -19.83
C VAL A 130 -6.43 -0.20 -20.54
N THR A 131 -5.40 -0.84 -20.02
CA THR A 131 -4.05 -0.85 -20.63
C THR A 131 -3.80 -2.12 -21.43
N GLY A 132 -4.54 -3.19 -21.15
CA GLY A 132 -4.45 -4.46 -21.84
C GLY A 132 -5.62 -5.38 -21.51
N VAL A 133 -5.92 -6.30 -22.43
CA VAL A 133 -6.98 -7.30 -22.26
C VAL A 133 -6.43 -8.67 -22.59
N ASP A 134 -6.49 -9.56 -21.60
CA ASP A 134 -6.24 -10.98 -21.75
C ASP A 134 -7.57 -11.72 -21.87
N ASN A 135 -7.82 -12.30 -23.04
CA ASN A 135 -9.08 -12.97 -23.34
C ASN A 135 -8.90 -14.49 -23.26
N GLN A 136 -9.31 -15.07 -22.14
CA GLN A 136 -9.22 -16.49 -21.85
C GLN A 136 -10.59 -17.19 -21.91
N LEU A 137 -11.52 -16.67 -22.71
CA LEU A 137 -12.83 -17.30 -22.93
C LEU A 137 -12.67 -18.60 -23.73
N ALA A 138 -13.18 -19.69 -23.16
CA ALA A 138 -13.27 -20.98 -23.83
C ALA A 138 -14.42 -20.94 -24.84
N ILE A 139 -14.15 -21.33 -26.10
CA ILE A 139 -15.20 -21.45 -27.11
C ILE A 139 -15.87 -22.81 -26.93
N GLU A 140 -17.11 -22.78 -26.44
CA GLU A 140 -17.96 -23.96 -26.32
C GLU A 140 -18.88 -23.99 -27.54
N THR A 141 -18.43 -24.67 -28.59
CA THR A 141 -19.29 -24.96 -29.76
C THR A 141 -20.34 -25.98 -29.34
N LYS A 142 -21.60 -25.56 -29.28
CA LYS A 142 -22.75 -26.45 -29.11
C LYS A 142 -23.22 -27.00 -30.45
#